data_AF-A0A8F4FWU5-F1
#
_entry.id   AF-A0A8F4FWU5-F1
#
_cell.length_a   1.000
_cell.length_b   1.000
_cell.length_c   1.000
_cell.angle_alpha   90.00
_cell.angle_beta   90.00
_cell.angle_gamma   90.00
#
_symmetry.space_group_name_H-M   'P 1'
#
loop_
_entity.id
_entity.type
_entity.pdbx_description
1 polymer ?
#
loop_
_entity_poly.entity_id
_entity_poly.type
_entity_poly.pdbx_seq_one_letter_code
_entity_poly.pdbx_strand_id
1 'polypeptide(L)'
;MGDCNCATVCPTSASCIVIYIHDTGECWCACSKDAVTLEPFDQPAPVRLSDRIDVDMRGADLAELGEFLSRRSEVDLLIPAARAADWVEVKAEGITLGDLVEQAGLVAAPAGPPDASAS
;
A
#
# COMPACT_ATOMS: atom_id res chain seq x y z
N MET A 1 -11.07 -2.03 -14.32
CA MET A 1 -11.01 -1.00 -13.27
C MET A 1 -12.41 -0.45 -12.99
N GLY A 2 -13.12 -1.00 -12.02
CA GLY A 2 -14.28 -0.32 -11.44
C GLY A 2 -13.79 0.60 -10.32
N ASP A 3 -14.09 1.90 -10.41
CA ASP A 3 -14.12 2.96 -9.38
C ASP A 3 -12.99 3.09 -8.30
N CYS A 4 -12.00 2.21 -8.26
CA CYS A 4 -10.91 2.19 -7.29
C CYS A 4 -9.68 2.89 -7.88
N ASN A 5 -9.72 4.22 -7.90
CA ASN A 5 -8.61 5.06 -8.34
C ASN A 5 -8.66 6.42 -7.63
N CYS A 6 -7.56 7.17 -7.69
CA CYS A 6 -7.46 8.45 -6.97
C CYS A 6 -8.46 9.50 -7.46
N ALA A 7 -8.79 9.50 -8.75
CA ALA A 7 -9.76 10.43 -9.32
C ALA A 7 -11.19 10.18 -8.83
N THR A 8 -11.51 8.94 -8.44
CA THR A 8 -12.86 8.54 -8.01
C THR A 8 -12.99 8.55 -6.50
N VAL A 9 -12.00 8.02 -5.78
CA VAL A 9 -12.04 7.88 -4.31
C VAL A 9 -11.56 9.15 -3.60
N CYS A 10 -10.50 9.80 -4.10
CA CYS A 10 -9.90 10.98 -3.47
C CYS A 10 -9.84 12.19 -4.43
N PRO A 11 -10.96 12.60 -5.07
CA PRO A 11 -10.95 13.58 -6.18
C PRO A 11 -10.32 14.94 -5.80
N THR A 12 -10.47 15.35 -4.54
CA THR A 12 -10.04 16.66 -4.04
C THR A 12 -8.77 16.64 -3.18
N SER A 13 -8.17 15.47 -2.94
CA SER A 13 -7.07 15.31 -1.98
C SER A 13 -5.71 15.57 -2.63
N ALA A 14 -4.81 16.24 -1.91
CA ALA A 14 -3.49 16.59 -2.44
C ALA A 14 -2.58 15.36 -2.55
N SER A 15 -2.62 14.46 -1.57
CA SER A 15 -2.06 13.11 -1.64
C SER A 15 -3.16 12.03 -1.68
N CYS A 16 -2.87 10.95 -2.37
CA CYS A 16 -3.76 9.82 -2.56
C CYS A 16 -2.94 8.54 -2.82
N ILE A 17 -3.28 7.46 -2.14
CA ILE A 17 -2.81 6.10 -2.41
C ILE A 17 -4.05 5.23 -2.54
N VAL A 18 -4.27 4.61 -3.71
CA VAL A 18 -5.37 3.68 -3.95
C VAL A 18 -4.81 2.38 -4.50
N ILE A 19 -5.18 1.26 -3.88
CA ILE A 19 -4.80 -0.08 -4.29
C ILE A 19 -6.06 -0.95 -4.39
N TYR A 20 -6.34 -1.46 -5.57
CA TYR A 20 -7.37 -2.48 -5.80
C TYR A 20 -6.74 -3.86 -5.76
N ILE A 21 -7.31 -4.78 -4.98
CA ILE A 21 -6.83 -6.17 -4.88
C ILE A 21 -7.77 -7.06 -5.66
N HIS A 22 -7.26 -7.74 -6.69
CA HIS A 22 -8.10 -8.53 -7.58
C HIS A 22 -8.68 -9.78 -6.92
N ASP A 23 -7.96 -10.38 -5.97
CA ASP A 23 -8.37 -11.63 -5.34
C ASP A 23 -9.55 -11.42 -4.37
N THR A 24 -9.48 -10.36 -3.54
CA THR A 24 -10.52 -10.03 -2.56
C THR A 24 -11.59 -9.08 -3.12
N GLY A 25 -11.30 -8.37 -4.20
CA GLY A 25 -12.17 -7.31 -4.74
C GLY A 25 -12.17 -6.04 -3.88
N GLU A 26 -11.22 -5.91 -2.97
CA GLU A 26 -11.13 -4.77 -2.05
C GLU A 26 -10.44 -3.56 -2.69
N CYS A 27 -10.84 -2.39 -2.21
CA CYS A 27 -10.24 -1.12 -2.60
C CYS A 27 -9.69 -0.42 -1.36
N TRP A 28 -8.37 -0.44 -1.21
CA TRP A 28 -7.69 0.23 -0.12
C TRP A 28 -7.31 1.64 -0.52
N CYS A 29 -7.65 2.61 0.32
CA CYS A 29 -7.45 4.03 0.01
C CYS A 29 -6.86 4.79 1.19
N ALA A 30 -5.96 5.72 0.91
CA ALA A 30 -5.52 6.76 1.85
C ALA A 30 -5.53 8.12 1.14
N CYS A 31 -6.30 9.07 1.66
CA CYS A 31 -6.38 10.43 1.13
C CYS A 31 -5.82 11.44 2.14
N SER A 32 -5.08 12.46 1.68
CA SER A 32 -4.28 13.38 2.53
C SER A 32 -5.06 14.38 3.42
N LYS A 33 -6.37 14.18 3.59
CA LYS A 33 -7.23 14.96 4.50
C LYS A 33 -8.34 14.15 5.17
N ASP A 34 -8.57 12.94 4.72
CA ASP A 34 -9.52 12.02 5.29
C ASP A 34 -8.87 10.64 5.17
N ALA A 35 -8.41 10.09 6.29
CA ALA A 35 -8.13 8.67 6.37
C ALA A 35 -9.46 7.92 6.27
N VAL A 36 -10.12 7.96 5.11
CA VAL A 36 -11.28 7.14 4.81
C VAL A 36 -10.73 5.75 4.57
N THR A 37 -10.53 5.03 5.66
CA THR A 37 -10.34 3.59 5.59
C THR A 37 -11.72 3.02 5.32
N LEU A 38 -12.02 2.70 4.06
CA LEU A 38 -13.19 1.91 3.70
C LEU A 38 -12.89 0.46 4.09
N GLU A 39 -12.89 0.15 5.39
CA GLU A 39 -12.77 -1.24 5.85
C GLU A 39 -14.15 -1.90 5.81
N PRO A 40 -14.31 -3.08 5.18
CA PRO A 40 -15.32 -4.01 5.65
C PRO A 40 -14.97 -4.46 7.08
N PHE A 41 -16.00 -4.62 7.93
CA PHE A 41 -15.93 -4.89 9.38
C PHE A 41 -15.34 -6.27 9.78
N ASP A 42 -14.70 -6.98 8.86
CA ASP A 42 -14.02 -8.26 9.09
C ASP A 42 -12.56 -8.06 8.68
N GLN A 43 -11.60 -8.27 9.59
CA GLN A 43 -10.18 -8.06 9.28
C GLN A 43 -9.78 -8.98 8.10
N PRO A 44 -9.54 -8.44 6.90
CA PRO A 44 -9.23 -9.27 5.75
C PRO A 44 -7.86 -9.92 5.96
N ALA A 45 -7.66 -11.08 5.32
CA ALA A 45 -6.35 -11.71 5.31
C ALA A 45 -5.30 -10.74 4.75
N PRO A 46 -4.09 -10.71 5.31
CA PRO A 46 -3.03 -9.82 4.81
C PRO A 46 -2.71 -10.16 3.34
N VAL A 47 -2.45 -9.13 2.54
CA VAL A 47 -2.13 -9.28 1.11
C VAL A 47 -0.70 -9.79 0.93
N ARG A 48 -0.55 -10.74 0.01
CA ARG A 48 0.70 -11.39 -0.32
C ARG A 48 1.46 -10.64 -1.41
N LEU A 49 2.78 -10.81 -1.43
CA LEU A 49 3.61 -10.25 -2.51
C LEU A 49 3.21 -10.77 -3.90
N SER A 50 2.65 -11.98 -3.98
CA SER A 50 2.17 -12.57 -5.23
C SER A 50 0.80 -12.09 -5.69
N ASP A 51 0.07 -11.35 -4.85
CA ASP A 51 -1.30 -10.98 -5.14
C ASP A 51 -1.36 -9.89 -6.21
N ARG A 52 -2.34 -10.01 -7.10
CA ARG A 52 -2.52 -9.09 -8.22
C ARG A 52 -3.25 -7.84 -7.75
N ILE A 53 -2.67 -6.69 -8.06
CA ILE A 53 -3.18 -5.38 -7.68
C ILE A 53 -3.26 -4.41 -8.86
N ASP A 54 -4.14 -3.42 -8.74
CA ASP A 54 -4.01 -2.16 -9.46
C ASP A 54 -3.64 -1.08 -8.45
N VAL A 55 -2.76 -0.15 -8.81
CA VAL A 55 -2.32 0.95 -7.95
C VAL A 55 -2.43 2.28 -8.69
N ASP A 56 -2.94 3.28 -7.99
CA ASP A 56 -2.97 4.68 -8.40
C ASP A 56 -2.54 5.52 -7.20
N MET A 57 -1.37 6.17 -7.30
CA MET A 57 -0.76 6.96 -6.24
C MET A 57 -0.35 8.32 -6.78
N ARG A 58 -0.71 9.37 -6.04
CA ARG A 58 -0.40 10.76 -6.36
C ARG A 58 -0.01 11.53 -5.12
N GLY A 59 1.07 12.31 -5.22
CA GLY A 59 1.42 13.33 -4.22
C GLY A 59 1.73 12.79 -2.83
N ALA A 60 2.07 11.50 -2.73
CA ALA A 60 2.48 10.84 -1.50
C ALA A 60 3.96 10.49 -1.56
N ASP A 61 4.60 10.42 -0.40
CA ASP A 61 6.00 10.00 -0.29
C ASP A 61 6.15 8.49 -0.07
N LEU A 62 7.37 8.01 -0.21
CA LEU A 62 7.71 6.61 -0.09
C LEU A 62 7.50 6.07 1.34
N ALA A 63 7.58 6.94 2.35
CA ALA A 63 7.27 6.58 3.73
C ALA A 63 5.77 6.35 3.94
N GLU A 64 4.91 7.21 3.38
CA GLU A 64 3.46 7.04 3.38
C GLU A 64 3.05 5.75 2.67
N LEU A 65 3.65 5.45 1.52
CA LEU A 65 3.41 4.18 0.81
C LEU A 65 3.84 2.96 1.64
N GLY A 66 5.05 2.99 2.21
CA GLY A 66 5.55 1.88 3.02
C GLY A 66 4.74 1.65 4.29
N GLU A 67 4.32 2.72 4.98
CA GLU A 67 3.43 2.61 6.14
C GLU A 67 2.05 2.06 5.75
N PHE A 68 1.50 2.54 4.64
CA PHE A 68 0.21 2.08 4.13
C PHE A 68 0.19 0.58 3.83
N LEU A 69 1.26 0.09 3.20
CA LEU A 69 1.41 -1.31 2.82
C LEU A 69 1.80 -2.20 4.01
N SER A 70 2.69 -1.78 4.91
CA SER A 70 3.11 -2.59 6.08
C SER A 70 1.95 -2.93 7.01
N ARG A 71 0.93 -2.07 7.11
CA ARG A 71 -0.27 -2.37 7.93
C ARG A 71 -1.18 -3.44 7.34
N ARG A 72 -1.00 -3.79 6.06
CA ARG A 72 -1.96 -4.57 5.28
C ARG A 72 -1.34 -5.76 4.51
N SER A 73 -0.02 -5.83 4.49
CA SER A 73 0.74 -6.89 3.81
C SER A 73 1.16 -7.97 4.81
N GLU A 74 1.42 -9.18 4.32
CA GLU A 74 1.93 -10.28 5.17
C GLU A 74 3.42 -10.14 5.55
N VAL A 75 4.11 -9.18 4.93
CA VAL A 75 5.54 -8.93 5.08
C VAL A 75 5.80 -7.54 5.67
N ASP A 76 6.90 -7.40 6.38
CA ASP A 76 7.39 -6.10 6.82
C ASP A 76 8.05 -5.40 5.62
N LEU A 77 7.64 -4.17 5.32
CA LEU A 77 8.28 -3.37 4.28
C LEU A 77 9.23 -2.35 4.90
N LEU A 78 10.51 -2.49 4.56
CA LEU A 78 11.56 -1.59 4.99
C LEU A 78 11.73 -0.48 3.95
N ILE A 79 11.62 0.75 4.43
CA ILE A 79 11.88 1.97 3.67
C ILE A 79 13.35 2.35 3.85
N PRO A 80 14.14 2.47 2.77
CA PRO A 80 15.48 3.03 2.87
C PRO A 80 15.41 4.47 3.39
N ALA A 81 15.98 4.74 4.58
CA ALA A 81 15.84 6.04 5.25
C ALA A 81 16.28 7.25 4.37
N ALA A 82 17.23 7.04 3.47
CA ALA A 82 17.70 8.07 2.53
C ALA A 82 16.65 8.48 1.48
N ARG A 83 15.62 7.66 1.25
CA ARG A 83 14.56 7.86 0.25
C ARG A 83 13.17 8.02 0.85
N ALA A 84 13.05 8.04 2.18
CA ALA A 84 11.76 8.09 2.85
C ALA A 84 10.90 9.29 2.43
N ALA A 85 11.55 10.45 2.19
CA ALA A 85 10.88 11.67 1.74
C ALA A 85 10.83 11.81 0.20
N ASP A 86 11.27 10.80 -0.55
CA ASP A 86 11.19 10.84 -2.01
C ASP A 86 9.72 10.71 -2.41
N TRP A 87 9.29 11.62 -3.29
CA TRP A 87 7.94 11.63 -3.82
C TRP A 87 7.84 10.57 -4.90
N VAL A 88 6.80 9.74 -4.83
CA VAL A 88 6.60 8.66 -5.79
C VAL A 88 5.21 8.80 -6.39
N GLU A 89 5.16 8.82 -7.72
CA GLU A 89 3.91 8.69 -8.46
C GLU A 89 3.92 7.30 -9.11
N VAL A 90 2.98 6.45 -8.70
CA VAL A 90 2.86 5.10 -9.23
C VAL A 90 1.46 4.93 -9.80
N LYS A 91 1.40 4.54 -11.07
CA LYS A 91 0.16 4.11 -11.69
C LYS A 91 0.40 2.86 -12.51
N ALA A 92 -0.16 1.75 -12.06
CA ALA A 92 0.03 0.46 -12.69
C ALA A 92 -1.23 -0.41 -12.53
N GLU A 93 -1.49 -1.24 -13.52
CA GLU A 93 -2.66 -2.14 -13.55
C GLU A 93 -2.20 -3.57 -13.71
N GLY A 94 -2.78 -4.47 -12.92
CA GLY A 94 -2.56 -5.91 -12.99
C GLY A 94 -1.13 -6.35 -12.67
N ILE A 95 -0.38 -5.56 -11.91
CA ILE A 95 0.94 -5.94 -11.38
C ILE A 95 0.77 -6.74 -10.09
N THR A 96 1.84 -7.36 -9.59
CA THR A 96 1.83 -7.94 -8.25
C THR A 96 2.20 -6.90 -7.19
N LEU A 97 1.85 -7.14 -5.93
CA LEU A 97 2.36 -6.32 -4.82
C LEU A 97 3.89 -6.35 -4.76
N GLY A 98 4.51 -7.48 -5.07
CA GLY A 98 5.97 -7.60 -5.20
C GLY A 98 6.56 -6.67 -6.25
N ASP A 99 5.94 -6.61 -7.44
CA ASP A 99 6.36 -5.68 -8.50
C ASP A 99 6.28 -4.21 -8.04
N LEU A 100 5.26 -3.85 -7.25
CA LEU A 100 5.13 -2.51 -6.68
C LEU A 100 6.25 -2.22 -5.67
N VAL A 101 6.53 -3.15 -4.76
CA VAL A 101 7.61 -3.05 -3.76
C VAL A 101 8.95 -2.85 -4.46
N GLU A 102 9.25 -3.64 -5.48
CA GLU A 102 10.49 -3.51 -6.25
C GLU A 102 10.56 -2.19 -7.02
N GLN A 103 9.48 -1.77 -7.69
CA GLN A 103 9.43 -0.50 -8.42
C GLN A 103 9.57 0.71 -7.50
N ALA A 104 8.97 0.66 -6.32
CA ALA A 104 9.13 1.70 -5.30
C ALA A 104 10.50 1.67 -4.63
N GLY A 105 11.33 0.63 -4.86
CA GLY A 105 12.61 0.47 -4.18
C GLY A 105 12.47 0.19 -2.68
N LEU A 106 11.32 -0.34 -2.28
CA LEU A 106 11.08 -0.87 -0.93
C LEU A 106 11.74 -2.24 -0.79
N VAL A 107 12.08 -2.61 0.43
CA VAL A 107 12.67 -3.92 0.73
C VAL A 107 11.68 -4.73 1.55
N ALA A 108 11.21 -5.85 0.99
CA ALA A 108 10.43 -6.81 1.76
C ALA A 108 11.34 -7.60 2.70
N ALA A 109 11.04 -7.55 3.99
CA ALA A 109 11.63 -8.41 5.01
C ALA A 109 10.57 -9.43 5.45
N PRO A 110 10.98 -10.67 5.78
CA PRO A 110 10.07 -11.59 6.44
C PRO A 110 9.58 -10.93 7.73
N ALA A 111 8.27 -10.97 7.98
CA ALA A 111 7.70 -10.50 9.24
C ALA A 111 8.48 -11.13 10.38
N GLY A 112 9.15 -10.32 11.19
CA GLY A 112 10.05 -10.82 12.23
C GLY A 112 9.32 -11.80 13.16
N PRO A 113 9.98 -12.82 13.73
CA PRO A 113 9.36 -13.60 14.79
C PRO A 113 8.91 -12.64 15.90
N PRO A 114 7.69 -12.81 16.48
CA PRO A 114 7.25 -11.98 17.58
C PRO A 114 8.30 -12.07 18.67
N ASP A 115 8.86 -10.91 18.99
CA ASP A 115 9.92 -10.67 19.95
C ASP A 115 10.14 -11.82 20.94
N ALA A 116 11.12 -12.68 20.65
CA ALA A 116 11.62 -13.66 21.61
C ALA A 116 12.69 -13.01 22.50
N SER A 117 12.44 -11.80 23.03
CA SER A 117 13.23 -11.16 24.07
C SER A 117 12.42 -11.05 25.36
N ALA A 118 11.92 -12.19 25.83
CA ALA A 118 11.57 -12.39 27.23
C ALA A 118 12.43 -13.54 27.76
N SER A 119 13.59 -13.21 28.32
CA SER A 119 14.34 -14.05 29.26
C SER A 119 15.28 -13.19 30.09
#